data_AF-A0A093ZYD7-F1
#
_entry.id   AF-A0A093ZYD7-F1
#
_cell.length_a   1.000
_cell.length_b   1.000
_cell.length_c   1.000
_cell.angle_alpha   90.00
_cell.angle_beta   90.00
_cell.angle_gamma   90.00
#
_symmetry.space_group_name_H-M   'P 1'
#
loop_
_entity.id
_entity.type
_entity.pdbx_description
1 polymer ?
#
loop_
_entity_poly.entity_id
_entity_poly.type
_entity_poly.pdbx_seq_one_letter_code
_entity_poly.pdbx_strand_id
1 'polypeptide(L)'
;MGSKRSGVLASSHTFAELVSALLPLIKVGECKLAGLYSHAGHSYYGSEPATAIGILNDELRALLNAAGTLRTLAPPTQLTFSVGATPTTTAVYNLLHPSASPSTAEATALTALQSTIAEVKAADAAIELHAGVYPTLDMQQLATHARPHSQLSTSSIALTILAEVASIYPDRGTGEALITAGSIALGREKCKSYEGFGVISPWNGMPDTGPDGTGGWIVGA
;
A
#
# COMPACT_ATOMS: atom_id res chain seq x y z
N MET A 1 -1.06 -14.23 1.34
CA MET A 1 -2.27 -13.45 1.71
C MET A 1 -2.82 -12.82 0.43
N GLY A 2 -4.13 -12.66 0.23
CA GLY A 2 -4.57 -12.19 -1.09
C GLY A 2 -6.04 -11.79 -1.22
N SER A 3 -6.25 -10.72 -1.98
CA SER A 3 -7.55 -10.19 -2.41
C SER A 3 -8.08 -10.89 -3.68
N LYS A 4 -7.91 -12.22 -3.78
CA LYS A 4 -8.24 -13.02 -4.98
C LYS A 4 -7.61 -12.49 -6.30
N ARG A 5 -6.40 -11.93 -6.24
CA ARG A 5 -5.57 -11.63 -7.41
C ARG A 5 -4.74 -12.86 -7.78
N SER A 6 -3.43 -12.71 -7.99
CA SER A 6 -2.50 -13.83 -8.19
C SER A 6 -1.95 -14.36 -6.86
N GLY A 7 -1.35 -15.55 -6.91
CA GLY A 7 -0.71 -16.21 -5.76
C GLY A 7 -1.34 -17.56 -5.44
N VAL A 8 -0.62 -18.37 -4.66
CA VAL A 8 -1.04 -19.71 -4.25
C VAL A 8 -1.17 -19.74 -2.73
N LEU A 9 -2.23 -20.34 -2.21
CA LEU A 9 -2.42 -20.49 -0.77
C LEU A 9 -1.49 -21.59 -0.24
N ALA A 10 -0.77 -21.32 0.85
CA ALA A 10 0.14 -22.27 1.47
C ALA A 10 -0.50 -23.62 1.81
N SER A 11 -1.77 -23.61 2.20
CA SER A 11 -2.55 -24.81 2.54
C SER A 11 -3.14 -25.56 1.34
N SER A 12 -2.97 -25.04 0.12
CA SER A 12 -3.57 -25.63 -1.08
C SER A 12 -2.73 -26.77 -1.67
N HIS A 13 -3.39 -27.71 -2.35
CA HIS A 13 -2.72 -28.76 -3.11
C HIS A 13 -1.77 -28.19 -4.18
N THR A 14 -2.20 -27.13 -4.85
CA THR A 14 -1.41 -26.43 -5.87
C THR A 14 -0.08 -25.91 -5.33
N PHE A 15 0.00 -25.52 -4.05
CA PHE A 15 1.27 -25.11 -3.43
C PHE A 15 2.24 -26.29 -3.34
N ALA A 16 1.75 -27.44 -2.86
CA ALA A 16 2.55 -28.64 -2.73
C ALA A 16 3.01 -29.18 -4.10
N GLU A 17 2.13 -29.16 -5.11
CA GLU A 17 2.47 -29.52 -6.48
C GLU A 17 3.54 -28.61 -7.08
N LEU A 18 3.40 -27.29 -6.90
CA LEU A 18 4.37 -26.31 -7.39
C LEU A 18 5.75 -26.54 -6.75
N VAL A 19 5.81 -26.69 -5.43
CA VAL A 19 7.07 -26.96 -4.73
C VAL A 19 7.69 -28.27 -5.25
N SER A 20 6.90 -29.34 -5.34
CA SER A 20 7.37 -30.65 -5.81
C SER A 20 7.94 -30.60 -7.22
N ALA A 21 7.31 -29.85 -8.12
CA ALA A 21 7.78 -29.66 -9.49
C ALA A 21 9.08 -28.84 -9.57
N LEU A 22 9.32 -27.92 -8.63
CA LEU A 22 10.54 -27.09 -8.59
C LEU A 22 11.75 -27.83 -7.99
N LEU A 23 11.53 -28.79 -7.09
CA LEU A 23 12.61 -29.49 -6.38
C LEU A 23 13.67 -30.14 -7.29
N PRO A 24 13.33 -30.87 -8.37
CA PRO A 24 14.32 -31.44 -9.27
C PRO A 24 15.21 -30.36 -9.91
N LEU A 25 14.61 -29.24 -10.32
CA LEU A 25 15.31 -28.10 -10.94
C LEU A 25 16.26 -27.42 -9.94
N ILE A 26 15.82 -27.28 -8.69
CA ILE A 26 16.66 -26.75 -7.60
C ILE A 26 17.84 -27.68 -7.35
N LYS A 27 17.61 -29.00 -7.34
CA LYS A 27 18.65 -30.00 -7.06
C LYS A 27 19.76 -30.00 -8.12
N VAL A 28 19.42 -29.78 -9.40
CA VAL A 28 20.40 -29.70 -10.50
C VAL A 28 20.98 -28.29 -10.72
N GLY A 29 20.52 -27.30 -9.95
CA GLY A 29 21.03 -25.92 -10.02
C GLY A 29 20.43 -25.08 -11.14
N GLU A 30 19.36 -25.52 -11.80
CA GLU A 30 18.65 -24.77 -12.84
C GLU A 30 17.67 -23.73 -12.25
N CYS A 31 17.30 -23.88 -10.98
CA CYS A 31 16.40 -22.98 -10.28
C CYS A 31 16.91 -22.68 -8.86
N LYS A 32 16.56 -21.51 -8.34
CA LYS A 32 16.76 -21.15 -6.93
C LYS A 32 15.45 -20.66 -6.34
N LEU A 33 15.07 -21.23 -5.20
CA LEU A 33 14.00 -20.68 -4.39
C LEU A 33 14.53 -19.53 -3.54
N ALA A 34 14.42 -18.30 -4.07
CA ALA A 34 14.97 -17.11 -3.42
C ALA A 34 14.14 -16.65 -2.20
N GLY A 35 12.83 -16.91 -2.21
CA GLY A 35 11.93 -16.35 -1.22
C GLY A 35 10.47 -16.55 -1.54
N LEU A 36 9.64 -15.87 -0.76
CA LEU A 36 8.19 -15.84 -0.90
C LEU A 36 7.74 -14.39 -1.03
N TYR A 37 6.69 -14.17 -1.82
CA TYR A 37 6.20 -12.84 -2.15
C TYR A 37 4.71 -12.71 -1.79
N SER A 38 4.35 -11.59 -1.16
CA SER A 38 2.95 -11.20 -0.92
C SER A 38 2.78 -9.72 -1.23
N HIS A 39 1.60 -9.34 -1.73
CA HIS A 39 1.26 -7.94 -1.98
C HIS A 39 -0.17 -7.64 -1.55
N ALA A 40 -0.32 -6.81 -0.52
CA ALA A 40 -1.60 -6.49 0.10
C ALA A 40 -2.29 -5.23 -0.46
N GLY A 41 -2.62 -5.20 -1.74
CA GLY A 41 -3.31 -4.01 -2.31
C GLY A 41 -4.73 -3.73 -1.80
N HIS A 42 -5.28 -4.51 -0.87
CA HIS A 42 -6.48 -4.08 -0.12
C HIS A 42 -6.13 -3.07 0.99
N SER A 43 -4.84 -2.83 1.26
CA SER A 43 -4.38 -1.77 2.19
C SER A 43 -4.81 -0.37 1.78
N TYR A 44 -5.11 -0.15 0.50
CA TYR A 44 -5.60 1.13 -0.02
C TYR A 44 -7.01 1.48 0.50
N TYR A 45 -7.76 0.49 1.01
CA TYR A 45 -9.06 0.72 1.63
C TYR A 45 -8.96 1.12 3.11
N GLY A 46 -7.83 0.88 3.79
CA GLY A 46 -7.64 1.24 5.20
C GLY A 46 -7.64 2.75 5.43
N SER A 47 -8.01 3.22 6.62
CA SER A 47 -8.18 4.65 6.92
C SER A 47 -7.52 5.08 8.24
N GLU A 48 -6.61 4.27 8.76
CA GLU A 48 -5.89 4.56 10.01
C GLU A 48 -4.55 3.79 10.07
N PRO A 49 -3.56 4.25 10.86
CA PRO A 49 -2.26 3.61 10.95
C PRO A 49 -2.33 2.14 11.36
N ALA A 50 -3.17 1.82 12.35
CA ALA A 50 -3.34 0.46 12.87
C ALA A 50 -3.74 -0.54 11.77
N THR A 51 -4.59 -0.11 10.82
CA THR A 51 -5.00 -0.96 9.69
C THR A 51 -3.80 -1.28 8.79
N ALA A 52 -2.99 -0.29 8.43
CA ALA A 52 -1.82 -0.52 7.57
C ALA A 52 -0.76 -1.40 8.25
N ILE A 53 -0.53 -1.21 9.55
CA ILE A 53 0.38 -2.03 10.36
C ILE A 53 -0.12 -3.47 10.47
N GLY A 54 -1.42 -3.64 10.74
CA GLY A 54 -2.06 -4.95 10.83
C GLY A 54 -1.98 -5.72 9.52
N ILE A 55 -2.22 -5.06 8.38
CA ILE A 55 -2.11 -5.70 7.07
C ILE A 55 -0.66 -6.10 6.76
N LEU A 56 0.34 -5.27 7.08
CA LEU A 56 1.76 -5.65 6.94
C LEU A 56 2.09 -6.91 7.75
N ASN A 57 1.60 -6.95 9.00
CA ASN A 57 1.74 -8.11 9.86
C ASN A 57 1.10 -9.36 9.22
N ASP A 58 -0.10 -9.24 8.65
CA ASP A 58 -0.78 -10.35 8.00
C ASP A 58 -0.05 -10.86 6.76
N GLU A 59 0.61 -9.97 5.99
CA GLU A 59 1.51 -10.38 4.90
C GLU A 59 2.65 -11.25 5.42
N LEU A 60 3.36 -10.79 6.45
CA LEU A 60 4.48 -11.54 7.05
C LEU A 60 4.02 -12.87 7.64
N ARG A 61 2.89 -12.91 8.38
CA ARG A 61 2.36 -14.16 8.95
C ARG A 61 1.96 -15.15 7.87
N ALA A 62 1.41 -14.69 6.75
CA ALA A 62 1.09 -15.57 5.63
C ALA A 62 2.34 -16.17 4.99
N LEU A 63 3.42 -15.38 4.85
CA LEU A 63 4.69 -15.90 4.34
C LEU A 63 5.39 -16.82 5.34
N LEU A 64 5.27 -16.55 6.64
CA LEU A 64 5.77 -17.43 7.70
C LEU A 64 5.07 -18.80 7.68
N ASN A 65 3.74 -18.81 7.54
CA ASN A 65 2.97 -20.05 7.37
C ASN A 65 3.40 -20.82 6.11
N ALA A 66 3.52 -20.11 4.97
CA ALA A 66 3.97 -20.69 3.72
C ALA A 66 5.40 -21.26 3.81
N ALA A 67 6.31 -20.58 4.51
CA ALA A 67 7.66 -21.07 4.76
C ALA A 67 7.67 -22.32 5.65
N GLY A 68 6.77 -22.39 6.63
CA GLY A 68 6.54 -23.58 7.44
C GLY A 68 6.17 -24.79 6.58
N THR A 69 5.16 -24.64 5.71
CA THR A 69 4.76 -25.70 4.76
C THR A 69 5.87 -26.02 3.77
N LEU A 70 6.56 -25.02 3.24
CA LEU A 70 7.67 -25.22 2.31
C LEU A 70 8.77 -26.08 2.92
N ARG A 71 9.11 -25.87 4.20
CA ARG A 71 10.16 -26.63 4.90
C ARG A 71 9.80 -28.09 5.18
N THR A 72 8.52 -28.45 5.13
CA THR A 72 8.13 -29.87 5.22
C THR A 72 8.27 -30.58 3.88
N LEU A 73 8.30 -29.83 2.78
CA LEU A 73 8.34 -30.34 1.41
C LEU A 73 9.73 -30.24 0.77
N ALA A 74 10.54 -29.26 1.19
CA ALA A 74 11.82 -28.92 0.58
C ALA A 74 12.96 -28.87 1.62
N PRO A 75 14.21 -29.13 1.21
CA PRO A 75 15.37 -28.92 2.07
C PRO A 75 15.42 -27.48 2.63
N PRO A 76 15.95 -27.28 3.85
CA PRO A 76 16.11 -25.95 4.41
C PRO A 76 16.93 -25.04 3.49
N THR A 77 16.40 -23.85 3.22
CA THR A 77 17.09 -22.78 2.52
C THR A 77 16.76 -21.47 3.22
N GLN A 78 17.72 -20.53 3.23
CA GLN A 78 17.45 -19.17 3.61
C GLN A 78 16.45 -18.56 2.61
N LEU A 79 15.44 -17.87 3.13
CA LEU A 79 14.35 -17.28 2.35
C LEU A 79 14.32 -15.77 2.52
N THR A 80 13.96 -15.05 1.47
CA THR A 80 13.52 -13.65 1.58
C THR A 80 11.99 -13.58 1.59
N PHE A 81 11.42 -12.91 2.57
CA PHE A 81 10.00 -12.57 2.61
C PHE A 81 9.85 -11.16 2.05
N SER A 82 9.38 -11.08 0.81
CA SER A 82 9.10 -9.82 0.13
C SER A 82 7.62 -9.48 0.32
N VAL A 83 7.35 -8.42 1.07
CA VAL A 83 5.99 -7.96 1.40
C VAL A 83 5.84 -6.48 1.11
N GLY A 84 4.61 -6.03 0.88
CA GLY A 84 4.30 -4.62 0.91
C GLY A 84 3.38 -4.11 -0.18
N ALA A 85 2.78 -2.98 0.14
CA ALA A 85 2.19 -2.02 -0.76
C ALA A 85 2.59 -0.65 -0.21
N THR A 86 2.44 0.44 -0.96
CA THR A 86 2.85 1.76 -0.43
C THR A 86 2.26 2.08 0.95
N PRO A 87 0.97 1.79 1.25
CA PRO A 87 0.44 1.99 2.59
C PRO A 87 1.12 1.11 3.66
N THR A 88 1.30 -0.19 3.43
CA THR A 88 1.88 -1.10 4.44
C THR A 88 3.38 -0.87 4.62
N THR A 89 4.12 -0.66 3.52
CA THR A 89 5.56 -0.40 3.53
C THR A 89 5.86 0.92 4.23
N THR A 90 5.11 1.99 3.96
CA THR A 90 5.35 3.28 4.62
C THR A 90 4.87 3.31 6.07
N ALA A 91 3.96 2.41 6.47
CA ALA A 91 3.52 2.27 7.87
C ALA A 91 4.63 1.78 8.81
N VAL A 92 5.75 1.25 8.29
CA VAL A 92 6.97 0.95 9.07
C VAL A 92 7.52 2.21 9.75
N TYR A 93 7.19 3.41 9.25
CA TYR A 93 7.46 4.65 9.96
C TYR A 93 6.94 4.61 11.41
N ASN A 94 5.73 4.10 11.65
CA ASN A 94 5.11 4.05 12.98
C ASN A 94 5.81 3.05 13.92
N LEU A 95 6.49 2.05 13.36
CA LEU A 95 7.32 1.12 14.12
C LEU A 95 8.61 1.80 14.61
N LEU A 96 9.22 2.62 13.76
CA LEU A 96 10.46 3.33 14.06
C LEU A 96 10.22 4.62 14.86
N HIS A 97 9.03 5.21 14.75
CA HIS A 97 8.61 6.42 15.43
C HIS A 97 7.23 6.21 16.07
N PRO A 98 7.13 5.40 17.14
CA PRO A 98 5.85 5.16 17.81
C PRO A 98 5.24 6.47 18.31
N SER A 99 3.92 6.60 18.18
CA SER A 99 3.19 7.74 18.73
C SER A 99 3.41 7.85 20.24
N ALA A 100 3.54 9.09 20.76
CA ALA A 100 3.59 9.34 22.20
C ALA A 100 2.24 9.07 22.90
N SER A 101 1.16 8.99 22.13
CA SER A 101 -0.19 8.68 22.60
C SER A 101 -0.88 7.79 21.56
N PRO A 102 -0.43 6.53 21.40
CA PRO A 102 -0.99 5.63 20.42
C PRO A 102 -2.40 5.21 20.83
N SER A 103 -3.27 4.96 19.85
CA SER A 103 -4.54 4.29 20.14
C SER A 103 -4.29 2.85 20.61
N THR A 104 -5.25 2.24 21.32
CA THR A 104 -5.15 0.83 21.71
C THR A 104 -4.95 -0.09 20.50
N ALA A 105 -5.61 0.22 19.38
CA ALA A 105 -5.50 -0.52 18.12
C ALA A 105 -4.09 -0.41 17.53
N GLU A 106 -3.51 0.80 17.52
CA GLU A 106 -2.15 1.02 17.03
C GLU A 106 -1.11 0.29 17.89
N ALA A 107 -1.21 0.39 19.22
CA ALA A 107 -0.30 -0.28 20.14
C ALA A 107 -0.36 -1.82 20.00
N THR A 108 -1.56 -2.37 19.81
CA THR A 108 -1.79 -3.80 19.59
C THR A 108 -1.20 -4.24 18.24
N ALA A 109 -1.45 -3.49 17.18
CA ALA A 109 -0.93 -3.79 15.84
C ALA A 109 0.61 -3.74 15.81
N LEU A 110 1.24 -2.75 16.47
CA LEU A 110 2.69 -2.64 16.58
C LEU A 110 3.30 -3.83 17.35
N THR A 111 2.70 -4.18 18.48
CA THR A 111 3.16 -5.33 19.28
C THR A 111 3.08 -6.63 18.48
N ALA A 112 1.98 -6.84 17.75
CA ALA A 112 1.81 -8.00 16.88
C ALA A 112 2.85 -8.04 15.75
N LEU A 113 3.09 -6.90 15.08
CA LEU A 113 4.09 -6.80 14.03
C LEU A 113 5.51 -7.09 14.56
N GLN A 114 5.88 -6.55 15.72
CA GLN A 114 7.16 -6.81 16.37
C GLN A 114 7.36 -8.29 16.68
N SER A 115 6.33 -8.96 17.22
CA SER A 115 6.35 -10.41 17.46
C SER A 115 6.56 -11.18 16.16
N THR A 116 5.81 -10.86 15.11
CA THR A 116 5.94 -11.52 13.81
C THR A 116 7.33 -11.31 13.19
N ILE A 117 7.90 -10.10 13.28
CA ILE A 117 9.27 -9.84 12.81
C ILE A 117 10.29 -10.73 13.55
N ALA A 118 10.12 -10.91 14.87
CA ALA A 118 10.97 -11.80 15.65
C ALA A 118 10.81 -13.27 15.22
N GLU A 119 9.58 -13.72 14.93
CA GLU A 119 9.32 -15.06 14.40
C GLU A 119 9.94 -15.28 13.01
N VAL A 120 9.86 -14.29 12.11
CA VAL A 120 10.49 -14.33 10.79
C VAL A 120 12.02 -14.45 10.91
N LYS A 121 12.62 -13.70 11.84
CA LYS A 121 14.06 -13.81 12.12
C LYS A 121 14.44 -15.17 12.71
N ALA A 122 13.65 -15.69 13.65
CA ALA A 122 13.85 -17.02 14.23
C ALA A 122 13.70 -18.14 13.18
N ALA A 123 12.92 -17.88 12.14
CA ALA A 123 12.78 -18.73 10.98
C ALA A 123 13.95 -18.60 9.98
N ASP A 124 15.05 -17.90 10.24
CA ASP A 124 16.15 -17.69 9.28
C ASP A 124 15.66 -17.16 7.91
N ALA A 125 14.77 -16.17 7.95
CA ALA A 125 14.29 -15.47 6.77
C ALA A 125 14.62 -13.97 6.87
N ALA A 126 15.04 -13.40 5.73
CA ALA A 126 15.20 -11.95 5.57
C ALA A 126 13.85 -11.31 5.24
N ILE A 127 13.66 -10.05 5.62
CA ILE A 127 12.48 -9.25 5.24
C ILE A 127 12.91 -8.23 4.20
N GLU A 128 12.20 -8.20 3.08
CA GLU A 128 12.27 -7.17 2.05
C GLU A 128 10.93 -6.45 1.98
N LEU A 129 10.96 -5.12 1.91
CA LEU A 129 9.76 -4.31 1.73
C LEU A 129 9.72 -3.75 0.32
N HIS A 130 8.57 -3.89 -0.35
CA HIS A 130 8.37 -3.34 -1.70
C HIS A 130 7.22 -2.34 -1.74
N ALA A 131 7.44 -1.22 -2.45
CA ALA A 131 6.46 -0.18 -2.68
C ALA A 131 6.76 0.55 -4.00
N GLY A 132 5.73 1.05 -4.67
CA GLY A 132 5.85 1.63 -6.02
C GLY A 132 5.42 3.08 -6.14
N VAL A 133 4.28 3.47 -5.54
CA VAL A 133 3.74 4.84 -5.68
C VAL A 133 4.33 5.84 -4.68
N TYR A 134 5.10 5.39 -3.69
CA TYR A 134 5.69 6.27 -2.67
C TYR A 134 6.62 7.40 -3.19
N PRO A 135 7.27 7.31 -4.37
CA PRO A 135 8.10 8.41 -4.88
C PRO A 135 7.28 9.61 -5.35
N THR A 136 6.06 9.40 -5.84
CA THR A 136 5.20 10.49 -6.34
C THR A 136 4.03 10.79 -5.41
N LEU A 137 3.52 9.74 -4.75
CA LEU A 137 2.28 9.75 -3.99
C LEU A 137 1.09 10.24 -4.84
N ASP A 138 -0.09 10.16 -4.24
CA ASP A 138 -1.34 10.68 -4.79
C ASP A 138 -2.32 10.87 -3.63
N MET A 139 -3.50 11.38 -3.94
CA MET A 139 -4.53 11.59 -2.92
C MET A 139 -5.04 10.28 -2.30
N GLN A 140 -4.99 9.16 -3.03
CA GLN A 140 -5.38 7.86 -2.48
C GLN A 140 -4.40 7.41 -1.39
N GLN A 141 -3.10 7.72 -1.52
CA GLN A 141 -2.11 7.45 -0.47
C GLN A 141 -2.36 8.28 0.79
N LEU A 142 -2.78 9.54 0.65
CA LEU A 142 -3.15 10.35 1.81
C LEU A 142 -4.38 9.78 2.52
N ALA A 143 -5.36 9.35 1.73
CA ALA A 143 -6.62 8.76 2.21
C ALA A 143 -6.43 7.45 3.00
N THR A 144 -5.26 6.80 2.92
CA THR A 144 -5.04 5.58 3.69
C THR A 144 -4.71 5.84 5.16
N HIS A 145 -4.29 7.06 5.50
CA HIS A 145 -3.77 7.42 6.82
C HIS A 145 -2.74 6.43 7.37
N ALA A 146 -1.92 5.85 6.50
CA ALA A 146 -0.92 4.84 6.89
C ALA A 146 0.24 5.44 7.70
N ARG A 147 0.42 6.77 7.62
CA ARG A 147 1.38 7.56 8.38
C ARG A 147 0.66 8.74 9.04
N PRO A 148 1.22 9.34 10.10
CA PRO A 148 0.66 10.54 10.71
C PRO A 148 0.59 11.70 9.71
N HIS A 149 -0.42 12.56 9.83
CA HIS A 149 -0.58 13.74 8.97
C HIS A 149 0.63 14.68 8.97
N SER A 150 1.39 14.72 10.08
CA SER A 150 2.64 15.49 10.17
C SER A 150 3.77 14.96 9.26
N GLN A 151 3.63 13.75 8.72
CA GLN A 151 4.64 13.08 7.89
C GLN A 151 4.15 12.78 6.47
N LEU A 152 2.83 12.74 6.28
CA LEU A 152 2.22 12.49 4.98
C LEU A 152 1.04 13.45 4.78
N SER A 153 1.23 14.41 3.90
CA SER A 153 0.23 15.42 3.57
C SER A 153 0.26 15.74 2.07
N THR A 154 -0.57 16.66 1.62
CA THR A 154 -0.58 17.14 0.23
C THR A 154 0.78 17.66 -0.22
N SER A 155 1.61 18.19 0.70
CA SER A 155 2.97 18.67 0.37
C SER A 155 3.95 17.56 0.02
N SER A 156 3.58 16.30 0.30
CA SER A 156 4.36 15.13 -0.06
C SER A 156 4.08 14.64 -1.49
N ILE A 157 3.02 15.13 -2.15
CA ILE A 157 2.66 14.73 -3.51
C ILE A 157 3.57 15.44 -4.50
N ALA A 158 4.32 14.68 -5.30
CA ALA A 158 5.26 15.19 -6.30
C ALA A 158 4.69 15.22 -7.73
N LEU A 159 3.49 14.66 -7.95
CA LEU A 159 2.82 14.66 -9.24
C LEU A 159 1.60 15.58 -9.21
N THR A 160 1.59 16.58 -10.10
CA THR A 160 0.43 17.44 -10.37
C THR A 160 0.19 17.54 -11.87
N ILE A 161 -1.06 17.80 -12.26
CA ILE A 161 -1.44 18.04 -13.65
C ILE A 161 -1.77 19.53 -13.80
N LEU A 162 -0.99 20.24 -14.61
CA LEU A 162 -1.28 21.64 -14.94
C LEU A 162 -2.47 21.69 -15.91
N ALA A 163 -3.44 22.53 -15.60
CA ALA A 163 -4.63 22.73 -16.42
C ALA A 163 -4.93 24.22 -16.57
N GLU A 164 -5.52 24.58 -17.71
CA GLU A 164 -5.98 25.93 -18.01
C GLU A 164 -7.51 25.98 -17.91
N VAL A 165 -8.06 27.08 -17.40
CA VAL A 165 -9.50 27.35 -17.43
C VAL A 165 -9.88 27.86 -18.81
N ALA A 166 -10.57 27.03 -19.59
CA ALA A 166 -10.99 27.35 -20.96
C ALA A 166 -12.24 28.24 -21.02
N SER A 167 -13.16 28.08 -20.07
CA SER A 167 -14.41 28.87 -20.01
C SER A 167 -15.03 28.83 -18.61
N ILE A 168 -15.81 29.86 -18.27
CA ILE A 168 -16.49 30.01 -16.97
C ILE A 168 -17.99 30.14 -17.21
N TYR A 169 -18.80 29.46 -16.40
CA TYR A 169 -20.26 29.46 -16.43
C TYR A 169 -20.80 29.85 -15.04
N PRO A 170 -20.93 31.16 -14.74
CA PRO A 170 -21.32 31.62 -13.40
C PRO A 170 -22.78 31.27 -13.05
N ASP A 171 -23.66 31.15 -14.04
CA ASP A 171 -25.10 30.95 -13.83
C ASP A 171 -25.51 29.47 -13.65
N ARG A 172 -24.55 28.53 -13.63
CA ARG A 172 -24.81 27.10 -13.45
C ARG A 172 -24.53 26.66 -12.03
N GLY A 173 -25.54 26.18 -11.31
CA GLY A 173 -25.37 25.65 -9.96
C GLY A 173 -24.74 26.69 -9.02
N THR A 174 -23.59 26.34 -8.41
CA THR A 174 -22.78 27.23 -7.58
C THR A 174 -21.64 27.92 -8.35
N GLY A 175 -21.68 27.86 -9.69
CA GLY A 175 -20.61 28.26 -10.61
C GLY A 175 -19.86 27.04 -11.16
N GLU A 176 -19.61 27.03 -12.47
CA GLU A 176 -18.84 25.98 -13.16
C GLU A 176 -17.67 26.58 -13.96
N ALA A 177 -16.57 25.84 -14.06
CA ALA A 177 -15.44 26.16 -14.92
C ALA A 177 -15.05 24.92 -15.74
N LEU A 178 -14.80 25.11 -17.04
CA LEU A 178 -14.26 24.06 -17.90
C LEU A 178 -12.74 24.18 -17.93
N ILE A 179 -12.05 23.08 -17.66
CA ILE A 179 -10.58 23.00 -17.71
C ILE A 179 -10.10 22.15 -18.88
N THR A 180 -8.86 22.34 -19.30
CA THR A 180 -8.21 21.58 -20.38
C THR A 180 -7.80 20.16 -19.99
N ALA A 181 -7.94 19.77 -18.71
CA ALA A 181 -7.61 18.44 -18.21
C ALA A 181 -8.89 17.62 -17.95
N GLY A 182 -9.24 16.75 -18.91
CA GLY A 182 -10.32 15.75 -18.75
C GLY A 182 -9.79 14.37 -18.35
N SER A 183 -10.63 13.34 -18.48
CA SER A 183 -10.27 11.95 -18.09
C SER A 183 -9.06 11.36 -18.83
N ILE A 184 -8.66 11.91 -19.98
CA ILE A 184 -7.42 11.52 -20.67
C ILE A 184 -6.18 11.94 -19.85
N ALA A 185 -6.25 13.10 -19.20
CA ALA A 185 -5.16 13.64 -18.38
C ALA A 185 -5.23 13.16 -16.92
N LEU A 186 -6.44 13.02 -16.37
CA LEU A 186 -6.66 12.76 -14.95
C LEU A 186 -6.93 11.27 -14.62
N GLY A 187 -7.24 10.46 -15.62
CA GLY A 187 -7.78 9.12 -15.40
C GLY A 187 -9.27 9.14 -15.01
N ARG A 188 -9.74 8.02 -14.46
CA ARG A 188 -11.14 7.84 -13.98
C ARG A 188 -11.19 7.24 -12.58
N GLU A 189 -10.06 7.20 -11.90
CA GLU A 189 -9.89 6.61 -10.58
C GLU A 189 -10.34 7.60 -9.50
N LYS A 190 -11.34 7.20 -8.70
CA LYS A 190 -11.83 8.02 -7.59
C LYS A 190 -11.02 7.76 -6.33
N CYS A 191 -10.80 8.80 -5.55
CA CYS A 191 -10.35 8.69 -4.17
C CYS A 191 -11.57 8.59 -3.24
N LYS A 192 -11.43 7.88 -2.12
CA LYS A 192 -12.49 7.76 -1.12
C LYS A 192 -12.64 8.99 -0.21
N SER A 193 -11.64 9.87 -0.18
CA SER A 193 -11.58 11.00 0.76
C SER A 193 -12.22 12.27 0.24
N TYR A 194 -12.58 12.35 -1.05
CA TYR A 194 -13.21 13.53 -1.65
C TYR A 194 -14.02 13.13 -2.89
N GLU A 195 -14.92 14.00 -3.33
CA GLU A 195 -15.72 13.80 -4.55
C GLU A 195 -14.96 14.23 -5.82
N GLY A 196 -15.27 13.62 -6.96
CA GLY A 196 -14.65 13.97 -8.26
C GLY A 196 -13.34 13.21 -8.55
N PHE A 197 -12.53 13.78 -9.45
CA PHE A 197 -11.35 13.14 -10.06
C PHE A 197 -10.02 13.81 -9.71
N GLY A 198 -10.03 14.89 -8.93
CA GLY A 198 -8.82 15.59 -8.54
C GLY A 198 -9.10 16.72 -7.56
N VAL A 199 -8.04 17.14 -6.87
CA VAL A 199 -8.04 18.28 -5.97
C VAL A 199 -7.32 19.45 -6.64
N ILE A 200 -7.91 20.64 -6.57
CA ILE A 200 -7.40 21.84 -7.25
C ILE A 200 -6.44 22.62 -6.32
N SER A 201 -5.38 23.15 -6.93
CA SER A 201 -4.42 24.06 -6.29
C SER A 201 -4.05 25.20 -7.25
N PRO A 202 -3.61 26.36 -6.74
CA PRO A 202 -2.89 27.34 -7.54
C PRO A 202 -1.63 26.72 -8.15
N TRP A 203 -1.25 27.14 -9.36
CA TRP A 203 -0.08 26.58 -10.07
C TRP A 203 1.25 26.70 -9.30
N ASN A 204 1.35 27.67 -8.38
CA ASN A 204 2.50 27.94 -7.53
C ASN A 204 2.19 27.76 -6.04
N GLY A 205 1.15 27.00 -5.72
CA GLY A 205 0.63 26.87 -4.35
C GLY A 205 0.30 25.43 -3.98
N MET A 206 -0.03 25.26 -2.70
CA MET A 206 -0.67 24.04 -2.20
C MET A 206 -2.16 24.08 -2.51
N PRO A 207 -2.85 22.92 -2.55
CA PRO A 207 -4.31 22.91 -2.59
C PRO A 207 -4.91 23.79 -1.51
N ASP A 208 -5.87 24.63 -1.90
CA ASP A 208 -6.65 25.45 -0.97
C ASP A 208 -7.66 24.60 -0.18
N THR A 209 -7.85 23.35 -0.61
CA THR A 209 -8.77 22.39 -0.01
C THR A 209 -8.02 21.49 0.97
N GLY A 210 -8.67 21.12 2.07
CA GLY A 210 -8.12 20.10 2.98
C GLY A 210 -7.88 18.76 2.27
N PRO A 211 -7.08 17.84 2.86
CA PRO A 211 -6.86 16.49 2.32
C PRO A 211 -8.15 15.65 2.23
N ASP A 212 -9.23 16.11 2.85
CA ASP A 212 -10.61 15.61 2.83
C ASP A 212 -11.50 16.28 1.78
N GLY A 213 -10.94 17.14 0.91
CA GLY A 213 -11.69 17.85 -0.12
C GLY A 213 -12.67 18.88 0.43
N THR A 214 -12.55 19.30 1.68
CA THR A 214 -13.42 20.32 2.25
C THR A 214 -13.02 21.72 1.78
N GLY A 215 -13.99 22.41 1.15
CA GLY A 215 -13.81 23.74 0.55
C GLY A 215 -13.18 23.67 -0.85
N GLY A 216 -13.47 24.66 -1.71
CA GLY A 216 -12.86 24.82 -3.03
C GLY A 216 -13.59 24.15 -4.21
N TRP A 217 -12.93 24.13 -5.37
CA TRP A 217 -13.46 23.59 -6.62
C TRP A 217 -13.26 22.08 -6.70
N ILE A 218 -14.25 21.36 -7.24
CA ILE A 218 -14.20 19.90 -7.46
C ILE A 218 -14.12 19.61 -8.97
N VAL A 219 -13.25 18.67 -9.36
CA VAL A 219 -13.11 18.27 -10.77
C VAL A 219 -14.05 17.11 -11.11
N GLY A 220 -15.09 17.40 -11.92
CA GLY A 220 -15.92 16.39 -12.58
C GLY A 220 -16.82 15.55 -11.65
N ALA A 221 -17.40 16.17 -10.63
CA ALA A 221 -18.45 15.56 -9.81
C ALA A 221 -19.78 15.43 -10.58
#